data_AF-A0A2M6ZBB5-F1
#
_entry.id   AF-A0A2M6ZBB5-F1
#
_cell.length_a   1.000
_cell.length_b   1.000
_cell.length_c   1.000
_cell.angle_alpha   90.00
_cell.angle_beta   90.00
_cell.angle_gamma   90.00
#
_symmetry.space_group_name_H-M   'P 1'
#
loop_
_entity.id
_entity.type
_entity.pdbx_description
1 polymer ?
#
loop_
_entity_poly.entity_id
_entity_poly.type
_entity_poly.pdbx_seq_one_letter_code
_entity_poly.pdbx_strand_id
1 'polypeptide(L)' 'MAVNLKSAFLVMQAVLSGMCGSRWGRIINISSIAAQTGGVTAPTYVASKLGLWGLIHSYVAEPIRKGGRDCRGRCYAR' A
#
# COMPACT_ATOMS: atom_id res chain seq x y z
N MET A 1 10.47 -9.30 6.30
CA MET A 1 9.76 -8.69 5.14
C MET A 1 8.61 -9.52 4.58
N ALA A 2 8.65 -10.85 4.64
CA ALA A 2 7.65 -11.72 4.00
C ALA A 2 6.21 -11.56 4.52
N VAL A 3 6.02 -11.14 5.77
CA VAL A 3 4.68 -10.94 6.33
C VAL A 3 4.23 -9.51 6.11
N ASN A 4 4.82 -8.53 6.78
CA ASN A 4 4.28 -7.16 6.83
C ASN A 4 4.16 -6.47 5.46
N LEU A 5 5.19 -6.56 4.62
CA LEU A 5 5.23 -5.81 3.35
C LEU A 5 4.67 -6.63 2.19
N LYS A 6 5.09 -7.89 2.06
CA LYS A 6 4.66 -8.75 0.94
C LYS A 6 3.17 -9.08 1.02
N SER A 7 2.60 -9.31 2.21
CA SER A 7 1.16 -9.57 2.33
C SER A 7 0.33 -8.37 1.87
N ALA A 8 0.70 -7.15 2.30
CA ALA A 8 0.04 -5.92 1.88
C ALA A 8 0.08 -5.75 0.35
N PHE A 9 1.24 -5.96 -0.27
CA PHE A 9 1.38 -5.92 -1.73
C PHE A 9 0.46 -6.91 -2.45
N LEU A 10 0.43 -8.17 -2.01
CA LEU A 10 -0.39 -9.20 -2.64
C LEU A 10 -1.88 -8.92 -2.49
N VAL A 11 -2.32 -8.50 -1.29
CA VAL A 11 -3.73 -8.14 -1.05
C VAL A 11 -4.12 -6.95 -1.91
N MET A 12 -3.27 -5.92 -2.01
CA MET A 12 -3.50 -4.78 -2.89
C MET A 12 -3.69 -5.24 -4.33
N GLN A 13 -2.77 -6.04 -4.89
CA GLN A 13 -2.92 -6.57 -6.25
C GLN A 13 -4.24 -7.34 -6.46
N ALA A 14 -4.64 -8.16 -5.50
CA ALA A 14 -5.86 -8.96 -5.60
C ALA A 14 -7.14 -8.09 -5.62
N VAL A 15 -7.23 -7.07 -4.77
CA VAL A 15 -8.43 -6.24 -4.66
C VAL A 15 -8.52 -5.14 -5.72
N LEU A 16 -7.38 -4.73 -6.29
CA LEU A 16 -7.32 -3.65 -7.27
C LEU A 16 -8.19 -3.92 -8.51
N SER A 17 -8.23 -5.16 -8.98
CA SER A 17 -9.09 -5.54 -10.11
C SER A 17 -10.58 -5.32 -9.82
N GLY A 18 -11.04 -5.67 -8.61
CA GLY A 18 -12.42 -5.47 -8.18
C GLY A 18 -12.75 -3.98 -8.01
N MET A 19 -11.85 -3.23 -7.36
CA MET A 19 -11.99 -1.77 -7.17
C MET A 19 -12.06 -1.01 -8.49
N CYS A 20 -11.26 -1.42 -9.49
CA CYS A 20 -11.33 -0.91 -10.85
C CYS A 20 -12.70 -1.15 -11.51
N GLY A 21 -13.26 -2.36 -11.35
CA GLY A 21 -14.57 -2.72 -11.87
C GLY A 21 -15.70 -1.90 -11.25
N SER A 22 -15.67 -1.75 -9.93
CA SER A 22 -16.67 -0.96 -9.17
C SER A 22 -16.45 0.55 -9.22
N ARG A 23 -15.35 1.03 -9.85
CA ARG A 23 -14.93 2.44 -9.92
C ARG A 23 -14.82 3.13 -8.55
N TRP A 24 -14.64 2.33 -7.51
CA TRP A 24 -14.58 2.78 -6.12
C TRP A 24 -13.85 1.76 -5.26
N GLY A 25 -13.14 2.26 -4.27
CA GLY A 25 -12.57 1.47 -3.20
C GLY A 25 -11.52 2.27 -2.44
N ARG A 26 -11.20 1.81 -1.23
CA ARG A 26 -10.20 2.41 -0.36
C ARG A 26 -9.36 1.31 0.25
N ILE A 27 -8.04 1.48 0.21
CA ILE A 27 -7.08 0.59 0.87
C ILE A 27 -6.40 1.39 1.97
N ILE A 28 -6.44 0.86 3.19
CA ILE A 28 -5.80 1.45 4.37
C ILE A 28 -4.74 0.45 4.86
N ASN A 29 -3.48 0.86 4.78
CA ASN A 29 -2.37 0.09 5.32
C ASN A 29 -2.00 0.62 6.70
N ILE A 30 -1.80 -0.29 7.66
CA ILE A 30 -1.43 0.08 9.04
C ILE A 30 0.08 0.09 9.18
N SER A 31 0.66 1.28 9.27
CA SER A 31 2.09 1.46 9.54
C SER A 31 2.38 1.67 11.05
N SER A 32 3.56 2.19 11.39
CA SER A 32 3.96 2.54 12.75
C SER A 32 4.77 3.82 12.75
N ILE A 33 4.70 4.61 13.83
CA ILE A 33 5.57 5.79 14.03
C ILE A 33 7.06 5.42 14.06
N ALA A 34 7.38 4.19 14.45
CA ALA A 34 8.74 3.66 14.42
C ALA A 34 9.33 3.63 12.99
N ALA A 35 8.49 3.63 11.94
CA ALA A 35 8.94 3.76 10.56
C ALA A 35 9.56 5.13 10.26
N GLN A 36 9.07 6.20 10.89
CA GLN A 36 9.60 7.56 10.73
C GLN A 36 10.80 7.82 11.63
N THR A 37 10.69 7.43 12.90
CA THR A 37 11.65 7.84 13.93
C THR A 37 12.82 6.89 14.10
N GLY A 38 12.73 5.67 13.56
CA GLY A 38 13.84 4.70 13.62
C GLY A 38 14.26 4.34 15.05
N GLY A 39 13.31 4.24 15.98
CA GLY A 39 13.57 3.97 17.41
C GLY A 39 14.08 2.55 17.71
N VAL A 40 14.04 2.15 18.99
CA VAL A 40 14.57 0.89 19.58
C VAL A 40 14.02 -0.42 18.93
N THR A 41 13.10 -0.31 17.98
CA THR A 41 12.56 -1.43 17.21
C THR A 41 13.58 -2.00 16.23
N ALA A 42 13.50 -3.30 15.96
CA ALA A 42 14.39 -3.98 15.02
C ALA A 42 14.45 -3.28 13.63
N PRO A 43 15.64 -3.11 13.03
CA PRO A 43 15.79 -2.46 11.72
C PRO A 43 14.93 -3.11 10.62
N THR A 44 14.76 -4.42 10.70
CA THR A 44 13.90 -5.21 9.79
C THR A 44 12.41 -4.92 9.97
N TYR A 45 11.98 -4.52 11.16
CA TYR A 45 10.61 -4.07 11.39
C TYR A 45 10.41 -2.65 10.83
N VAL A 46 11.33 -1.73 11.13
CA VAL A 46 11.32 -0.35 10.63
C VAL A 46 11.28 -0.33 9.10
N ALA A 47 12.19 -1.06 8.44
CA ALA A 47 12.21 -1.17 6.98
C ALA A 47 10.91 -1.78 6.42
N SER A 48 10.26 -2.71 7.14
CA SER A 48 9.00 -3.31 6.69
C SER A 48 7.85 -2.31 6.70
N LYS A 49 7.80 -1.44 7.72
CA LYS A 49 6.76 -0.44 7.92
C LYS A 49 6.99 0.79 7.04
N LEU A 50 8.23 1.21 6.86
CA LEU A 50 8.59 2.26 5.90
C LEU A 50 8.35 1.79 4.46
N GLY A 51 8.57 0.50 4.16
CA GLY A 51 8.23 -0.08 2.86
C GLY A 51 6.73 0.03 2.51
N LEU A 52 5.83 -0.04 3.50
CA LEU A 52 4.40 0.17 3.28
C LEU A 52 4.10 1.60 2.81
N TRP A 53 4.85 2.58 3.30
CA TRP A 53 4.68 3.97 2.87
C TRP A 53 5.08 4.14 1.41
N GLY A 54 6.26 3.65 1.03
CA GLY A 54 6.70 3.65 -0.37
C GLY A 54 5.68 2.98 -1.28
N LEU A 55 5.16 1.82 -0.87
CA LEU A 55 4.14 1.10 -1.61
C LEU A 55 2.89 1.95 -1.87
N ILE A 56 2.37 2.61 -0.85
CA ILE A 56 1.17 3.44 -0.97
C ILE A 56 1.44 4.65 -1.86
N HIS A 57 2.58 5.33 -1.67
CA HIS A 57 2.96 6.47 -2.50
C HIS A 57 3.10 6.08 -3.98
N SER A 58 3.68 4.92 -4.28
CA SER A 58 3.74 4.40 -5.65
C SER A 58 2.33 4.19 -6.25
N TYR A 59 1.42 3.55 -5.52
CA TYR A 59 0.04 3.33 -6.00
C TYR A 59 -0.83 4.59 -6.07
N VAL A 60 -0.47 5.66 -5.36
CA VAL A 60 -1.15 6.95 -5.46
C VAL A 60 -0.60 7.79 -6.61
N ALA A 61 0.72 7.76 -6.80
CA ALA A 61 1.38 8.48 -7.88
C ALA A 61 1.05 7.89 -9.26
N GLU A 62 0.91 6.55 -9.34
CA GLU A 62 0.58 5.87 -10.58
C GLU A 62 -0.93 5.60 -10.70
N PRO A 63 -1.63 6.24 -11.65
CA PRO A 63 -3.03 5.94 -11.90
C PRO A 63 -3.15 4.53 -12.46
N ILE A 64 -3.84 3.67 -11.72
CA ILE A 64 -4.03 2.27 -12.09
C ILE A 64 -5.00 2.23 -13.28
N ARG A 65 -4.50 1.85 -14.46
CA ARG A 65 -5.29 1.73 -15.69
C ARG A 65 -5.52 0.27 -15.99
N LYS A 66 -6.78 -0.15 -16.09
CA LYS A 66 -7.14 -1.49 -16.56
C LYS A 66 -8.03 -1.38 -17.80
N GLY A 67 -7.52 -1.82 -18.95
CA GLY A 67 -8.24 -1.76 -20.24
C GLY A 67 -8.58 -0.33 -20.69
N GLY A 68 -7.65 0.61 -20.51
CA GLY A 68 -7.84 2.02 -20.91
C GLY A 68 -8.72 2.86 -19.97
N ARG A 69 -9.26 2.28 -18.90
CA ARG A 69 -10.12 2.97 -17.93
C ARG A 69 -9.35 3.32 -16.65
N ASP A 70 -9.54 4.55 -16.18
CA ASP A 70 -9.03 5.05 -14.90
C ASP A 70 -9.77 4.41 -13.71
N CYS A 71 -9.02 3.80 -12.80
CA CYS A 71 -9.54 3.21 -11.58
C CYS A 71 -9.51 4.24 -10.45
N ARG A 72 -10.65 4.89 -10.19
CA ARG A 72 -10.79 5.94 -9.15
C ARG A 72 -10.70 5.46 -7.69
N GLY A 73 -10.28 4.21 -7.45
CA GLY A 73 -10.04 3.70 -6.10
C GLY A 73 -8.78 4.34 -5.52
N ARG A 74 -8.91 5.09 -4.41
CA ARG A 74 -7.77 5.79 -3.81
C ARG A 74 -7.14 4.96 -2.70
N CYS A 75 -5.84 4.72 -2.81
CA CYS A 75 -5.03 4.18 -1.71
C CYS A 75 -4.68 5.32 -0.74
N TYR A 76 -4.82 5.08 0.56
CA TYR A 76 -4.46 6.07 1.59
C TYR A 76 -3.50 5.45 2.61
N ALA A 77 -2.46 6.22 2.97
CA ALA A 77 -1.61 5.92 4.11
C ALA A 77 -2.10 6.71 5.31
N ARG A 78 -2.10 6.08 6.49
CA ARG A 78 -2.24 6.77 7.77
C ARG A 78 -1.12 6.35 8.70
#